data_AF-A0A0L8AJK7-F1
#
_entry.id   AF-A0A0L8AJK7-F1
#
_cell.length_a   1.000
_cell.length_b   1.000
_cell.length_c   1.000
_cell.angle_alpha   90.00
_cell.angle_beta   90.00
_cell.angle_gamma   90.00
#
_symmetry.space_group_name_H-M   'P 1'
#
loop_
_entity.id
_entity.type
_entity.pdbx_description
1 polymer ?
#
loop_
_entity_poly.entity_id
_entity_poly.type
_entity_poly.pdbx_seq_one_letter_code
_entity_poly.pdbx_strand_id
1 'polypeptide(L)'
;VLVLGELTGIIDRTNEIVPKDFQNNLQGFYVTFVVNNVDEIFRIAESEKFEIISEPKDTFYGQRRLLLKDPNGTLVDISSPIKDFKF
;
A
#
# COMPACT_ATOMS: atom_id res chain seq x y z
N VAL A 1 6.43 -10.33 -5.18
CA VAL A 1 4.98 -10.23 -5.34
C VAL A 1 4.37 -9.99 -3.97
N LEU A 2 3.91 -8.77 -3.71
CA LEU A 2 3.03 -8.50 -2.57
C LEU A 2 1.59 -8.72 -3.04
N VAL A 3 0.81 -9.49 -2.30
CA VAL A 3 -0.61 -9.74 -2.61
C VAL A 3 -1.46 -9.08 -1.53
N LEU A 4 -2.30 -8.13 -1.93
CA LEU A 4 -3.28 -7.46 -1.07
C LEU A 4 -4.68 -7.71 -1.66
N GLY A 5 -5.54 -8.47 -0.97
CA GLY A 5 -6.94 -8.69 -1.36
C GLY A 5 -7.14 -9.48 -2.67
N GLU A 6 -8.35 -9.41 -3.26
CA GLU A 6 -8.75 -10.13 -4.48
C GLU A 6 -7.89 -9.72 -5.69
N LEU A 7 -6.69 -10.32 -5.72
CA LEU A 7 -5.63 -10.32 -6.73
C LEU A 7 -5.16 -8.94 -7.22
N THR A 8 -4.48 -8.20 -6.34
CA THR A 8 -3.46 -7.23 -6.78
C THR A 8 -2.07 -7.83 -6.60
N GLY A 9 -1.27 -7.85 -7.68
CA GLY A 9 0.12 -8.30 -7.65
C GLY A 9 1.10 -7.18 -7.98
N ILE A 10 2.08 -6.93 -7.11
CA ILE A 10 3.21 -6.03 -7.38
C ILE A 10 4.39 -6.86 -7.92
N ILE A 11 4.85 -6.57 -9.14
CA ILE A 11 5.94 -7.28 -9.82
C ILE A 11 7.19 -6.39 -9.85
N ASP A 12 8.35 -6.99 -9.64
CA ASP A 12 9.64 -6.31 -9.77
C ASP A 12 9.82 -5.80 -11.20
N ARG A 13 10.18 -4.52 -11.37
CA ARG A 13 10.37 -3.91 -12.70
C ARG A 13 11.42 -4.63 -13.54
N THR A 14 12.36 -5.34 -12.93
CA THR A 14 13.43 -6.09 -13.62
C THR A 14 13.04 -7.53 -13.96
N ASN A 15 11.83 -7.96 -13.58
CA ASN A 15 11.34 -9.29 -13.88
C ASN A 15 11.21 -9.52 -15.40
N GLU A 16 11.51 -10.74 -15.85
CA GLU A 16 11.49 -11.13 -17.26
C GLU A 16 10.13 -10.96 -17.96
N ILE A 17 9.03 -10.97 -17.20
CA ILE A 17 7.68 -10.79 -17.75
C ILE A 17 7.32 -9.33 -18.02
N VAL A 18 8.08 -8.37 -17.50
CA VAL A 18 7.84 -6.93 -17.68
C VAL A 18 8.49 -6.49 -19.00
N PRO A 19 7.75 -5.88 -19.96
CA PRO A 19 8.36 -5.41 -21.21
C PRO A 19 9.45 -4.36 -20.95
N LYS A 20 10.54 -4.40 -21.73
CA LYS A 20 11.75 -3.56 -21.52
C LYS A 20 11.44 -2.07 -21.35
N ASP A 21 10.48 -1.54 -22.10
CA ASP A 21 10.09 -0.12 -22.05
C ASP A 21 9.47 0.30 -20.70
N PHE A 22 8.95 -0.66 -19.94
CA PHE A 22 8.37 -0.47 -18.61
C PHE A 22 9.33 -0.84 -17.46
N GLN A 23 10.55 -1.26 -17.77
CA GLN A 23 11.57 -1.57 -16.75
C GLN A 23 12.34 -0.33 -16.27
N ASN A 24 11.97 0.88 -16.70
CA ASN A 24 12.62 2.12 -16.27
C ASN A 24 12.41 2.38 -14.78
N ASN A 25 13.33 3.13 -14.16
CA ASN A 25 13.13 3.60 -12.79
C ASN A 25 11.90 4.52 -12.73
N LEU A 26 10.90 4.16 -11.92
CA LEU A 26 9.75 5.01 -11.63
C LEU A 26 10.21 6.26 -10.86
N GLN A 27 9.68 7.44 -11.22
CA GLN A 27 9.93 8.69 -10.48
C GLN A 27 8.96 8.89 -9.31
N GLY A 28 8.46 7.79 -8.73
CA GLY A 28 7.50 7.79 -7.65
C GLY A 28 6.08 7.51 -8.13
N PHE A 29 5.42 6.54 -7.51
CA PHE A 29 4.01 6.23 -7.73
C PHE A 29 3.35 6.08 -6.36
N TYR A 30 2.15 6.64 -6.22
CA TYR A 30 1.35 6.60 -5.01
C TYR A 30 0.13 5.74 -5.30
N VAL A 31 0.12 4.53 -4.76
CA VAL A 31 -1.02 3.61 -4.91
C VAL A 31 -1.80 3.53 -3.63
N THR A 32 -3.11 3.68 -3.77
CA THR A 32 -4.06 3.60 -2.66
C THR A 32 -4.89 2.33 -2.79
N PHE A 33 -4.90 1.53 -1.73
CA PHE A 33 -5.80 0.41 -1.54
C PHE A 33 -6.84 0.77 -0.48
N VAL A 34 -8.12 0.65 -0.85
CA VAL A 34 -9.20 0.78 0.13
C VAL A 34 -9.56 -0.62 0.60
N VAL A 35 -9.45 -0.85 1.90
CA VAL A 35 -9.72 -2.14 2.55
C VAL A 35 -10.75 -1.98 3.65
N ASN A 36 -11.37 -3.09 4.06
CA ASN A 36 -12.36 -3.08 5.14
C ASN A 36 -11.73 -2.71 6.50
N ASN A 37 -10.53 -3.21 6.78
CA ASN A 37 -9.85 -3.00 8.06
C ASN A 37 -8.33 -2.83 7.89
N VAL A 38 -7.86 -1.59 7.98
CA VAL A 38 -6.44 -1.23 7.87
C VAL A 38 -5.61 -1.74 9.06
N ASP A 39 -6.20 -1.91 10.24
CA ASP A 39 -5.48 -2.41 11.42
C ASP A 39 -5.15 -3.91 11.30
N GLU A 40 -5.87 -4.67 10.47
CA GLU A 40 -5.48 -6.04 10.09
C GLU A 40 -4.25 -6.04 9.19
N ILE A 41 -4.23 -5.15 8.19
CA ILE A 41 -3.09 -5.02 7.28
C ILE A 41 -1.84 -4.51 8.00
N PHE A 42 -2.01 -3.59 8.95
CA PHE A 42 -0.92 -3.12 9.80
C PHE A 42 -0.24 -4.26 10.56
N ARG A 43 -1.02 -5.16 11.19
CA ARG A 43 -0.48 -6.32 11.92
C ARG A 43 0.30 -7.27 11.00
N ILE A 44 -0.17 -7.48 9.78
CA ILE A 44 0.55 -8.26 8.76
C ILE A 44 1.85 -7.55 8.36
N ALA A 45 1.78 -6.23 8.15
CA ALA A 45 2.94 -5.43 7.78
C ALA A 45 4.04 -5.47 8.86
N GLU A 46 3.66 -5.40 10.14
CA GLU A 46 4.58 -5.57 11.27
C GLU A 46 5.18 -6.98 11.32
N SER A 47 4.37 -8.03 11.18
CA SER A 47 4.86 -9.42 11.26
C SER A 47 5.85 -9.76 10.15
N GLU A 48 5.60 -9.24 8.96
CA GLU A 48 6.44 -9.43 7.77
C GLU A 48 7.58 -8.39 7.67
N LYS A 49 7.69 -7.47 8.65
CA LYS A 49 8.76 -6.46 8.76
C LYS A 49 8.84 -5.51 7.57
N PHE A 50 7.69 -5.06 7.06
CA PHE A 50 7.64 -3.99 6.07
C PHE A 50 8.09 -2.65 6.66
N GLU A 51 8.60 -1.76 5.82
CA GLU A 51 8.93 -0.39 6.22
C GLU A 51 7.63 0.41 6.39
N ILE A 52 7.23 0.66 7.64
CA ILE A 52 6.06 1.46 7.99
C ILE A 52 6.47 2.94 8.03
N ILE A 53 5.91 3.74 7.11
CA ILE A 53 6.14 5.18 7.03
C ILE A 53 5.22 5.95 7.98
N SER A 54 3.97 5.48 8.14
CA SER A 54 3.00 6.02 9.10
C SER A 54 2.07 4.90 9.55
N GLU A 55 1.99 4.66 10.84
CA GLU A 55 1.00 3.75 11.45
C GLU A 55 -0.45 4.20 11.16
N PRO A 56 -1.45 3.30 11.32
CA PRO A 56 -2.85 3.60 11.07
C PRO A 56 -3.34 4.79 11.91
N LYS A 57 -3.75 5.86 11.21
CA LYS A 57 -4.27 7.07 11.84
C LYS A 57 -5.48 7.61 11.10
N ASP A 58 -6.46 8.07 11.88
CA ASP A 58 -7.66 8.73 11.39
C ASP A 58 -7.31 10.08 10.76
N THR A 59 -7.86 10.34 9.57
CA THR A 59 -7.63 11.54 8.78
C THR A 59 -8.85 12.45 8.82
N PHE A 60 -8.64 13.73 8.54
CA PHE A 60 -9.72 14.73 8.51
C PHE A 60 -10.78 14.47 7.42
N TYR A 61 -10.48 13.60 6.46
CA TYR A 61 -11.32 13.26 5.31
C TYR A 61 -11.97 11.87 5.45
N GLY A 62 -12.06 11.35 6.67
CA GLY A 62 -12.89 10.18 6.97
C GLY A 62 -12.25 8.84 6.65
N GLN A 63 -10.91 8.78 6.60
CA GLN A 63 -10.18 7.54 6.37
C GLN A 63 -9.24 7.26 7.55
N ARG A 64 -9.11 6.00 7.94
CA ARG A 64 -8.01 5.53 8.77
C ARG A 64 -6.92 5.02 7.84
N ARG A 65 -5.76 5.67 7.85
CA ARG A 65 -4.71 5.49 6.83
C ARG A 65 -3.41 4.94 7.41
N LEU A 66 -2.88 3.91 6.76
CA LEU A 66 -1.54 3.35 6.91
C LEU A 66 -0.70 3.71 5.69
N LEU A 67 0.55 4.11 5.90
CA LEU A 67 1.52 4.30 4.82
C LEU A 67 2.67 3.31 4.98
N LEU A 68 2.95 2.55 3.92
CA LEU A 68 4.04 1.60 3.83
C LEU A 68 4.99 1.99 2.70
N LYS A 69 6.22 1.50 2.77
CA LYS A 69 7.16 1.54 1.65
C LYS A 69 7.50 0.12 1.21
N ASP A 70 7.33 -0.14 -0.08
CA ASP A 70 7.71 -1.42 -0.67
C ASP A 70 9.24 -1.54 -0.77
N PRO A 71 9.78 -2.75 -1.02
CA PRO A 71 11.22 -2.96 -1.15
C PRO A 71 11.89 -2.14 -2.27
N ASN A 72 11.14 -1.67 -3.26
CA ASN A 72 11.63 -0.83 -4.35
C ASN A 72 11.57 0.67 -4.04
N GLY A 73 11.11 1.05 -2.85
CA GLY A 73 10.99 2.44 -2.41
C GLY A 73 9.68 3.13 -2.78
N THR A 74 8.69 2.38 -3.27
CA THR A 74 7.35 2.86 -3.61
C THR A 74 6.53 3.12 -2.36
N LEU A 75 5.80 4.25 -2.33
CA LEU A 75 4.85 4.56 -1.28
C LEU A 75 3.50 3.86 -1.55
N VAL A 76 3.03 3.10 -0.58
CA VAL A 76 1.76 2.38 -0.60
C VAL A 76 0.85 2.94 0.49
N ASP A 77 -0.31 3.44 0.09
CA ASP A 77 -1.38 3.92 0.97
C ASP A 77 -2.44 2.84 1.12
N ILE A 78 -2.73 2.47 2.36
CA ILE A 78 -3.78 1.51 2.69
C ILE A 78 -4.74 2.22 3.63
N SER A 79 -5.98 2.37 3.18
CA SER A 79 -6.98 3.17 3.87
C SER A 79 -8.26 2.37 4.12
N SER A 80 -8.89 2.61 5.27
CA SER A 80 -10.23 2.12 5.59
C SER A 80 -11.16 3.28 5.94
N PRO A 81 -12.45 3.22 5.54
CA PRO A 81 -13.41 4.22 5.95
C PRO A 81 -13.53 4.30 7.49
N ILE A 82 -13.56 5.50 8.04
CA ILE A 82 -13.94 5.71 9.44
C ILE A 82 -15.45 5.52 9.54
N LYS A 83 -15.88 4.69 10.48
CA LYS A 83 -17.29 4.40 10.69
C LYS A 83 -18.05 5.69 11.02
N ASP A 84 -19.22 5.85 10.40
CA ASP A 84 -20.16 6.97 10.64
C ASP A 84 -19.60 8.37 10.32
N PHE A 85 -18.51 8.47 9.52
CA PHE A 85 -17.95 9.75 9.11
C PHE A 85 -18.94 10.56 8.24
N LYS A 86 -19.01 11.87 8.52
CA LYS A 86 -19.79 12.85 7.76
C LYS A 86 -18.93 14.08 7.50
N PHE A 87 -19.07 14.66 6.31
CA PHE A 87 -18.40 15.88 5.88
C PHE A 87 -19.04 17.13 6.50
#